data_AF-A0A1L6RD89-F1
#
_entry.id   AF-A0A1L6RD89-F1
#
_cell.length_a   1.000
_cell.length_b   1.000
_cell.length_c   1.000
_cell.angle_alpha   90.00
_cell.angle_beta   90.00
_cell.angle_gamma   90.00
#
_symmetry.space_group_name_H-M   'P 1'
#
loop_
_entity.id
_entity.type
_entity.pdbx_description
1 polymer ?
#
loop_
_entity_poly.entity_id
_entity_poly.type
_entity_poly.pdbx_seq_one_letter_code
_entity_poly.pdbx_strand_id
1 'polypeptide(L)'
;MLSMDELIQQLEDIRDAASDVKKVPGARTIYLGAGWFSDRQIETLLAAYKALNNNPTISYVHVPLLNQFGGQAFDENGDFNPDYTWAVATYNADITAIQNTDVTLGVITAGNEDSGTAFELGYAAALGRPSVAFFDGDWEAKPINLMPAIGPASYVRSTDELATFNFMSIATRIYEGKII
;
A
#
# COMPACT_ATOMS: atom_id res chain seq x y z
N MET A 1 -3.72 2.51 -19.34
CA MET A 1 -2.96 3.18 -18.28
C MET A 1 -3.36 4.64 -18.19
N LEU A 2 -3.80 5.06 -17.00
CA LEU A 2 -4.01 6.48 -16.66
C LEU A 2 -2.66 7.21 -16.72
N SER A 3 -2.68 8.49 -17.08
CA SER A 3 -1.50 9.34 -16.88
C SER A 3 -1.21 9.51 -15.39
N MET A 4 0.04 9.87 -15.07
CA MET A 4 0.44 10.08 -13.67
C MET A 4 -0.36 11.19 -12.98
N ASP A 5 -0.63 12.29 -13.70
CA ASP A 5 -1.41 13.42 -13.17
C ASP A 5 -2.87 13.02 -12.92
N GLU A 6 -3.49 12.24 -13.81
CA GLU A 6 -4.86 11.72 -13.61
C GLU A 6 -4.94 10.77 -12.42
N LEU A 7 -3.91 9.95 -12.21
CA LEU A 7 -3.84 9.04 -11.06
C LEU A 7 -3.70 9.82 -9.74
N ILE A 8 -2.80 10.80 -9.70
CA ILE A 8 -2.61 11.67 -8.53
C ILE A 8 -3.91 12.40 -8.22
N GLN A 9 -4.57 13.00 -9.21
CA GLN A 9 -5.84 13.70 -9.01
C GLN A 9 -6.92 12.77 -8.45
N GLN A 10 -7.04 11.54 -8.97
CA GLN A 10 -8.01 10.58 -8.43
C GLN A 10 -7.72 10.18 -6.98
N LEU A 11 -6.45 10.06 -6.59
CA LEU A 11 -6.08 9.81 -5.19
C LEU A 11 -6.46 11.00 -4.32
N GLU A 12 -6.21 12.23 -4.75
CA GLU A 12 -6.63 13.43 -4.01
C GLU A 12 -8.14 13.52 -3.86
N ASP A 13 -8.90 13.26 -4.93
CA ASP A 13 -10.36 13.25 -4.90
C ASP A 13 -10.91 12.20 -3.91
N ILE A 14 -10.28 11.01 -3.85
CA ILE A 14 -10.65 9.96 -2.89
C ILE A 14 -10.43 10.43 -1.45
N ARG A 15 -9.28 11.07 -1.18
CA ARG A 15 -8.96 11.60 0.15
C ARG A 15 -9.98 12.64 0.57
N ASP A 16 -10.29 13.57 -0.32
CA ASP A 16 -11.16 14.71 -0.02
C ASP A 16 -12.62 14.25 0.16
N ALA A 17 -13.09 13.27 -0.63
CA ALA A 17 -14.40 12.66 -0.48
C ALA A 17 -14.60 11.90 0.85
N ALA A 18 -13.51 11.49 1.52
CA ALA A 18 -13.56 10.80 2.80
C ALA A 18 -13.40 11.73 4.02
N SER A 19 -13.28 13.05 3.80
CA SER A 19 -13.03 14.03 4.87
C SER A 19 -14.08 14.04 5.98
N ASP A 20 -15.34 13.73 5.65
CA ASP A 20 -16.46 13.66 6.60
C ASP A 20 -16.59 12.32 7.33
N VAL A 21 -15.75 11.32 7.00
CA VAL A 21 -15.80 10.00 7.63
C VAL A 21 -15.31 10.11 9.08
N LYS A 22 -16.24 9.96 10.03
CA LYS A 22 -15.92 10.01 11.47
C LYS A 22 -15.00 8.86 11.88
N LYS A 23 -13.79 9.21 12.34
CA LYS A 23 -12.79 8.26 12.85
C LYS A 23 -12.98 7.98 14.33
N VAL A 24 -12.64 6.77 14.77
CA VAL A 24 -12.67 6.40 16.18
C VAL A 24 -11.45 6.96 16.93
N PRO A 25 -11.54 7.26 18.23
CA PRO A 25 -10.37 7.62 19.02
C PRO A 25 -9.29 6.53 18.95
N GLY A 26 -8.04 6.92 18.67
CA GLY A 26 -6.93 5.98 18.50
C GLY A 26 -6.88 5.29 17.12
N ALA A 27 -7.64 5.78 16.14
CA ALA A 27 -7.53 5.34 14.75
C ALA A 27 -6.09 5.43 14.23
N ARG A 28 -5.66 4.37 13.53
CA ARG A 28 -4.29 4.11 13.11
C ARG A 28 -3.93 4.85 11.83
N THR A 29 -2.64 5.08 11.66
CA THR A 29 -2.04 5.58 10.42
C THR A 29 -1.46 4.43 9.62
N ILE A 30 -1.62 4.47 8.30
CA ILE A 30 -1.20 3.42 7.37
C ILE A 30 -0.12 3.94 6.44
N TYR A 31 0.94 3.16 6.24
CA TYR A 31 1.76 3.26 5.03
C TYR A 31 1.20 2.27 4.00
N LEU A 32 0.75 2.77 2.84
CA LEU A 32 0.21 1.96 1.75
C LEU A 32 1.28 1.72 0.68
N GLY A 33 2.00 0.61 0.82
CA GLY A 33 2.91 0.11 -0.21
C GLY A 33 2.11 -0.59 -1.30
N ALA A 34 2.12 -0.05 -2.51
CA ALA A 34 1.43 -0.62 -3.65
C ALA A 34 2.10 -0.14 -4.93
N GLY A 35 2.32 -1.04 -5.88
CA GLY A 35 2.76 -0.65 -7.22
C GLY A 35 1.68 0.13 -7.97
N TRP A 36 2.10 0.86 -9.01
CA TRP A 36 1.21 1.59 -9.92
C TRP A 36 1.69 1.46 -11.38
N PHE A 37 2.30 0.32 -11.72
CA PHE A 37 3.00 0.08 -13.00
C PHE A 37 2.16 -0.73 -14.00
N SER A 38 0.92 -1.05 -13.65
CA SER A 38 -0.03 -1.74 -14.52
C SER A 38 -1.45 -1.30 -14.20
N ASP A 39 -2.38 -1.46 -15.16
CA ASP A 39 -3.79 -1.08 -14.97
C ASP A 39 -4.38 -1.78 -13.74
N ARG A 40 -4.07 -3.07 -13.53
CA ARG A 40 -4.52 -3.81 -12.34
C ARG A 40 -3.98 -3.23 -11.03
N GLN A 41 -2.70 -2.90 -11.00
CA GLN A 41 -2.07 -2.31 -9.82
C GLN A 41 -2.68 -0.93 -9.50
N ILE A 42 -2.93 -0.11 -10.52
CA ILE A 42 -3.58 1.20 -10.38
C ILE A 42 -5.01 1.04 -9.85
N GLU A 43 -5.81 0.13 -10.43
CA GLU A 43 -7.16 -0.18 -9.96
C GLU A 43 -7.16 -0.59 -8.49
N THR A 44 -6.27 -1.50 -8.11
CA THR A 44 -6.17 -2.01 -6.74
C THR A 44 -5.67 -0.94 -5.78
N LEU A 45 -4.71 -0.09 -6.16
CA LEU A 45 -4.26 1.06 -5.37
C LEU A 45 -5.42 2.02 -5.08
N LEU A 46 -6.15 2.46 -6.10
CA LEU A 46 -7.28 3.37 -5.94
C LEU A 46 -8.37 2.78 -5.04
N ALA A 47 -8.71 1.51 -5.27
CA ALA A 47 -9.74 0.83 -4.49
C ALA A 47 -9.31 0.60 -3.04
N ALA A 48 -8.05 0.22 -2.79
CA ALA A 48 -7.49 0.07 -1.46
C ALA A 48 -7.43 1.40 -0.71
N TYR A 49 -6.97 2.46 -1.38
CA TYR A 49 -6.90 3.80 -0.82
C TYR A 49 -8.29 4.32 -0.42
N LYS A 50 -9.29 4.10 -1.27
CA LYS A 50 -10.69 4.44 -0.97
C LYS A 50 -11.24 3.63 0.21
N ALA A 51 -10.99 2.32 0.25
CA ALA A 51 -11.45 1.47 1.36
C ALA A 51 -10.85 1.91 2.70
N LEU A 52 -9.54 2.19 2.74
CA LEU A 52 -8.84 2.66 3.93
C LEU A 52 -9.34 4.03 4.40
N ASN A 53 -9.50 4.98 3.49
CA ASN A 53 -10.00 6.31 3.83
C ASN A 53 -11.45 6.27 4.35
N ASN A 54 -12.24 5.28 3.96
CA ASN A 54 -13.59 5.08 4.50
C ASN A 54 -13.62 4.21 5.78
N ASN A 55 -12.52 3.56 6.14
CA ASN A 55 -12.45 2.72 7.35
C ASN A 55 -12.38 3.62 8.61
N PRO A 56 -13.31 3.49 9.57
CA PRO A 56 -13.32 4.32 10.78
C PRO A 56 -12.11 4.14 11.68
N THR A 57 -11.38 3.02 11.56
CA THR A 57 -10.18 2.71 12.34
C THR A 57 -8.89 3.29 11.74
N ILE A 58 -8.97 4.00 10.61
CA ILE A 58 -7.84 4.63 9.93
C ILE A 58 -7.97 6.15 9.92
N SER A 59 -7.00 6.84 10.52
CA SER A 59 -6.97 8.30 10.60
C SER A 59 -6.22 8.96 9.44
N TYR A 60 -5.23 8.27 8.88
CA TYR A 60 -4.42 8.77 7.77
C TYR A 60 -3.81 7.61 6.98
N VAL A 61 -3.68 7.81 5.67
CA VAL A 61 -3.04 6.86 4.76
C VAL A 61 -1.96 7.58 3.98
N HIS A 62 -0.71 7.18 4.19
CA HIS A 62 0.45 7.62 3.43
C HIS A 62 0.55 6.78 2.14
N VAL A 63 0.60 7.44 0.99
CA VAL A 63 0.81 6.81 -0.33
C VAL A 63 2.12 7.34 -0.89
N PRO A 64 3.13 6.48 -1.16
CA PRO A 64 4.44 6.92 -1.69
C PRO A 64 4.33 7.80 -2.93
N LEU A 65 3.40 7.49 -3.84
CA LEU A 65 3.17 8.26 -5.05
C LEU A 65 2.83 9.74 -4.79
N LEU A 66 2.08 10.03 -3.71
CA LEU A 66 1.70 11.41 -3.33
C LEU A 66 2.82 12.16 -2.59
N ASN A 67 3.95 11.52 -2.31
CA ASN A 67 5.00 12.04 -1.42
C ASN A 67 6.41 11.96 -2.03
N GLN A 68 6.50 11.89 -3.35
CA GLN A 68 7.76 11.84 -4.08
C GLN A 68 8.60 13.10 -3.86
N PHE A 69 9.93 12.95 -3.81
CA PHE A 69 10.81 14.09 -3.61
C PHE A 69 10.65 15.13 -4.72
N GLY A 70 10.47 16.40 -4.34
CA GLY A 70 10.21 17.50 -5.27
C GLY A 70 8.84 17.46 -5.95
N GLY A 71 7.94 16.55 -5.55
CA GLY A 71 6.63 16.36 -6.18
C GLY A 71 6.71 15.72 -7.57
N GLN A 72 7.86 15.13 -7.94
CA GLN A 72 8.08 14.52 -9.25
C GLN A 72 8.01 13.01 -9.14
N ALA A 73 6.98 12.42 -9.72
CA ALA A 73 6.85 10.97 -9.85
C ALA A 73 7.51 10.50 -11.15
N PHE A 74 8.24 9.38 -11.08
CA PHE A 74 8.75 8.71 -12.27
C PHE A 74 7.61 8.04 -13.03
N ASP A 75 7.56 8.31 -14.33
CA ASP A 75 6.69 7.65 -15.31
C ASP A 75 7.62 7.17 -16.45
N GLU A 76 7.52 5.89 -16.81
CA GLU A 76 8.32 5.31 -17.89
C GLU A 76 8.12 6.03 -19.24
N ASN A 77 6.95 6.65 -19.43
CA ASN A 77 6.59 7.41 -20.63
C ASN A 77 6.68 8.93 -20.42
N GLY A 78 7.15 9.38 -19.26
CA GLY A 78 7.24 10.80 -18.89
C GLY A 78 8.58 11.44 -19.24
N ASP A 79 8.63 12.78 -19.14
CA ASP A 79 9.84 13.58 -19.39
C ASP A 79 10.78 13.66 -18.17
N PHE A 80 10.32 13.17 -17.01
CA PHE A 80 11.10 13.22 -15.78
C PHE A 80 12.12 12.07 -15.73
N ASN A 81 13.41 12.43 -15.68
CA ASN A 81 14.50 11.47 -15.53
C ASN A 81 15.09 11.57 -14.11
N PRO A 82 14.84 10.59 -13.22
CA PRO A 82 15.25 10.64 -11.83
C PRO A 82 16.78 10.54 -11.70
N ASP A 83 17.35 11.47 -10.93
CA ASP A 83 18.77 11.46 -10.60
C ASP A 83 19.05 10.76 -9.26
N TYR A 84 20.33 10.64 -8.91
CA TYR A 84 20.75 10.02 -7.65
C TYR A 84 20.20 10.75 -6.41
N THR A 85 20.10 12.09 -6.47
CA THR A 85 19.61 12.89 -5.35
C THR A 85 18.15 12.60 -5.09
N TRP A 86 17.33 12.60 -6.16
CA TRP A 86 15.94 12.23 -6.10
C TRP A 86 15.77 10.81 -5.57
N ALA A 87 16.53 9.84 -6.10
CA ALA A 87 16.40 8.43 -5.70
C ALA A 87 16.68 8.23 -4.21
N VAL A 88 17.75 8.83 -3.69
CA VAL A 88 18.10 8.74 -2.26
C VAL A 88 17.07 9.47 -1.39
N ALA A 89 16.58 10.62 -1.83
CA ALA A 89 15.61 11.40 -1.07
C ALA A 89 14.24 10.70 -1.00
N THR A 90 13.74 10.19 -2.13
CA THR A 90 12.49 9.40 -2.20
C THR A 90 12.59 8.14 -1.34
N TYR A 91 13.67 7.36 -1.50
CA TYR A 91 13.88 6.15 -0.68
C TYR A 91 13.84 6.47 0.82
N ASN A 92 14.57 7.51 1.26
CA ASN A 92 14.58 7.88 2.67
C ASN A 92 13.23 8.41 3.15
N ALA A 93 12.45 9.07 2.29
CA ALA A 93 11.09 9.50 2.60
C ALA A 93 10.17 8.30 2.85
N ASP A 94 10.24 7.27 1.99
CA ASP A 94 9.45 6.04 2.13
C ASP A 94 9.81 5.28 3.41
N ILE A 95 11.11 5.10 3.69
CA ILE A 95 11.59 4.50 4.94
C ILE A 95 11.09 5.27 6.16
N THR A 96 11.17 6.60 6.11
CA THR A 96 10.69 7.47 7.20
C THR A 96 9.19 7.35 7.39
N ALA A 97 8.41 7.25 6.30
CA ALA A 97 6.97 7.06 6.37
C ALA A 97 6.59 5.70 6.96
N ILE A 98 7.31 4.63 6.61
CA ILE A 98 7.16 3.32 7.24
C ILE A 98 7.46 3.40 8.74
N GLN A 99 8.46 4.19 9.16
CA GLN A 99 8.80 4.36 10.57
C GLN A 99 7.82 5.25 11.35
N ASN A 100 7.08 6.13 10.68
CA ASN A 100 6.20 7.12 11.31
C ASN A 100 4.73 6.72 11.35
N THR A 101 4.30 5.76 10.53
CA THR A 101 2.92 5.26 10.51
C THR A 101 2.67 4.28 11.67
N ASP A 102 1.48 3.69 11.85
CA ASP A 102 1.26 2.63 12.85
C ASP A 102 1.38 1.23 12.24
N VAL A 103 0.94 1.09 10.99
CA VAL A 103 0.78 -0.19 10.29
C VAL A 103 1.22 -0.04 8.84
N THR A 104 1.92 -1.04 8.31
CA THR A 104 2.26 -1.14 6.87
C THR A 104 1.27 -2.04 6.17
N LEU A 105 0.52 -1.53 5.20
CA LEU A 105 -0.29 -2.34 4.28
C LEU A 105 0.46 -2.48 2.95
N GLY A 106 0.75 -3.71 2.53
CA GLY A 106 1.38 -4.00 1.23
C GLY A 106 0.41 -4.66 0.26
N VAL A 107 0.21 -4.09 -0.93
CA VAL A 107 -0.58 -4.68 -2.01
C VAL A 107 0.30 -5.59 -2.84
N ILE A 108 0.03 -6.90 -2.79
CA ILE A 108 0.74 -7.91 -3.57
C ILE A 108 -0.23 -8.39 -4.65
N THR A 109 0.17 -8.31 -5.92
CA THR A 109 -0.65 -8.70 -7.08
C THR A 109 -0.16 -10.01 -7.68
N ALA A 110 -1.04 -10.99 -7.85
CA ALA A 110 -0.69 -12.34 -8.30
C ALA A 110 -0.04 -12.36 -9.69
N GLY A 111 1.21 -12.86 -9.75
CA GLY A 111 2.07 -12.89 -10.93
C GLY A 111 2.41 -11.53 -11.51
N ASN A 112 2.31 -10.48 -10.69
CA ASN A 112 2.88 -9.16 -10.92
C ASN A 112 3.30 -8.55 -9.57
N GLU A 113 4.00 -9.37 -8.77
CA GLU A 113 4.47 -9.01 -7.44
C GLU A 113 5.53 -7.91 -7.52
N ASP A 114 5.34 -6.83 -6.76
CA ASP A 114 6.29 -5.73 -6.71
C ASP A 114 7.39 -6.01 -5.67
N SER A 115 8.65 -6.04 -6.12
CA SER A 115 9.81 -6.19 -5.24
C SER A 115 9.99 -5.02 -4.26
N GLY A 116 9.56 -3.81 -4.63
CA GLY A 116 9.58 -2.64 -3.75
C GLY A 116 8.65 -2.85 -2.56
N THR A 117 7.38 -3.13 -2.84
CA THR A 117 6.38 -3.47 -1.82
C THR A 117 6.81 -4.66 -0.94
N ALA A 118 7.45 -5.69 -1.52
CA ALA A 118 7.98 -6.82 -0.76
C ALA A 118 9.11 -6.40 0.21
N PHE A 119 10.01 -5.51 -0.23
CA PHE A 119 11.05 -4.95 0.62
C PHE A 119 10.45 -4.14 1.77
N GLU A 120 9.45 -3.30 1.51
CA GLU A 120 8.78 -2.46 2.51
C GLU A 120 8.09 -3.30 3.59
N LEU A 121 7.41 -4.39 3.20
CA LEU A 121 6.83 -5.35 4.13
C LEU A 121 7.90 -6.03 5.00
N GLY A 122 9.00 -6.45 4.39
CA GLY A 122 10.14 -7.04 5.11
C GLY A 122 10.77 -6.06 6.10
N TYR A 123 10.92 -4.80 5.69
CA TYR A 123 11.46 -3.72 6.52
C TYR A 123 10.54 -3.42 7.72
N ALA A 124 9.22 -3.32 7.50
CA ALA A 124 8.24 -3.15 8.56
C ALA A 124 8.27 -4.32 9.56
N ALA A 125 8.35 -5.56 9.06
CA ALA A 125 8.47 -6.76 9.89
C ALA A 125 9.75 -6.73 10.74
N ALA A 126 10.89 -6.33 10.16
CA ALA A 126 12.16 -6.21 10.87
C ALA A 126 12.13 -5.14 11.99
N LEU A 127 11.31 -4.10 11.84
CA LEU A 127 11.08 -3.09 12.87
C LEU A 127 10.08 -3.55 13.96
N GLY A 128 9.49 -4.74 13.86
CA GLY A 128 8.44 -5.21 14.76
C GLY A 128 7.13 -4.43 14.60
N ARG A 129 6.94 -3.77 13.45
CA ARG A 129 5.72 -3.02 13.13
C ARG A 129 4.67 -3.97 12.56
N PRO A 130 3.41 -3.89 12.99
CA PRO A 130 2.35 -4.69 12.39
C PRO A 130 2.25 -4.42 10.89
N SER A 131 2.20 -5.47 10.10
CA SER A 131 1.99 -5.40 8.66
C SER A 131 0.80 -6.25 8.23
N VAL A 132 0.09 -5.79 7.21
CA VAL A 132 -1.05 -6.49 6.61
C VAL A 132 -0.78 -6.58 5.11
N ALA A 133 -0.99 -7.75 4.50
CA ALA A 133 -0.97 -7.86 3.05
C ALA A 133 -2.39 -7.74 2.48
N PHE A 134 -2.53 -7.01 1.37
CA PHE A 134 -3.68 -7.17 0.49
C PHE A 134 -3.24 -8.05 -0.68
N PHE A 135 -3.73 -9.28 -0.67
CA PHE A 135 -3.51 -10.25 -1.75
C PHE A 135 -4.53 -10.06 -2.86
N ASP A 136 -4.09 -9.47 -3.96
CA ASP A 136 -4.89 -9.19 -5.15
C ASP A 136 -4.68 -10.25 -6.25
N GLY A 137 -5.76 -10.71 -6.88
CA GLY A 137 -5.71 -11.66 -7.98
C GLY A 137 -5.83 -13.15 -7.59
N ASP A 138 -5.56 -14.02 -8.57
CA ASP A 138 -5.72 -15.48 -8.45
C ASP A 138 -4.43 -16.16 -7.98
N TRP A 139 -4.35 -16.38 -6.67
CA TRP A 139 -3.22 -17.04 -6.01
C TRP A 139 -3.21 -18.56 -6.14
N GLU A 140 -4.30 -19.17 -6.61
CA GLU A 140 -4.32 -20.60 -6.90
C GLU A 140 -3.66 -20.91 -8.25
N ALA A 141 -3.83 -20.03 -9.23
CA ALA A 141 -3.17 -20.12 -10.52
C ALA A 141 -1.72 -19.58 -10.50
N LYS A 142 -1.46 -18.55 -9.69
CA LYS A 142 -0.17 -17.87 -9.58
C LYS A 142 0.27 -17.84 -8.12
N PRO A 143 0.95 -18.90 -7.63
CA PRO A 143 1.26 -19.04 -6.21
C PRO A 143 2.25 -17.99 -5.73
N ILE A 144 2.07 -17.57 -4.48
CA ILE A 144 2.88 -16.51 -3.84
C ILE A 144 4.20 -17.07 -3.31
N ASN A 145 5.26 -16.27 -3.36
CA ASN A 145 6.50 -16.58 -2.65
C ASN A 145 6.28 -16.61 -1.12
N LEU A 146 6.97 -17.53 -0.43
CA LEU A 146 6.83 -17.69 1.02
C LEU A 146 7.08 -16.41 1.85
N MET A 147 7.95 -15.50 1.39
CA MET A 147 8.36 -14.33 2.19
C MET A 147 7.20 -13.33 2.36
N PRO A 148 6.55 -12.82 1.29
CA PRO A 148 5.36 -11.98 1.42
C PRO A 148 4.11 -12.75 1.86
N ALA A 149 4.07 -14.09 1.76
CA ALA A 149 2.96 -14.89 2.27
C ALA A 149 2.96 -15.00 3.80
N ILE A 150 4.14 -15.15 4.41
CA ILE A 150 4.30 -15.43 5.85
C ILE A 150 4.68 -14.17 6.65
N GLY A 151 5.45 -13.26 6.05
CA GLY A 151 5.97 -12.07 6.73
C GLY A 151 4.90 -11.15 7.34
N PRO A 152 3.80 -10.86 6.65
CA PRO A 152 2.72 -10.04 7.20
C PRO A 152 2.05 -10.66 8.42
N ALA A 153 1.67 -9.84 9.40
CA ALA A 153 0.95 -10.31 10.58
C ALA A 153 -0.47 -10.82 10.23
N SER A 154 -1.09 -10.23 9.21
CA SER A 154 -2.42 -10.61 8.75
C SER A 154 -2.56 -10.31 7.25
N TYR A 155 -3.71 -10.65 6.68
CA TYR A 155 -4.01 -10.32 5.29
C TYR A 155 -5.50 -10.09 5.06
N VAL A 156 -5.79 -9.42 3.95
CA VAL A 156 -7.12 -9.29 3.36
C VAL A 156 -7.08 -9.73 1.89
N ARG A 157 -8.23 -10.11 1.32
CA ARG A 157 -8.36 -10.53 -0.09
C ARG A 157 -9.30 -9.68 -0.91
N SER A 158 -9.95 -8.70 -0.30
CA SER A 158 -10.85 -7.79 -1.00
C SER A 158 -10.87 -6.41 -0.36
N THR A 159 -11.32 -5.44 -1.13
CA THR A 159 -11.54 -4.06 -0.68
C THR A 159 -12.66 -3.97 0.35
N ASP A 160 -13.67 -4.84 0.27
CA ASP A 160 -14.77 -4.90 1.24
C ASP A 160 -14.28 -5.36 2.61
N GLU A 161 -13.38 -6.35 2.62
CA GLU A 161 -12.70 -6.78 3.83
C GLU A 161 -11.80 -5.66 4.36
N LEU A 162 -11.03 -4.99 3.49
CA LEU A 162 -10.17 -3.87 3.88
C LEU A 162 -10.96 -2.70 4.49
N ALA A 163 -12.15 -2.40 3.97
CA ALA A 163 -13.02 -1.33 4.47
C ALA A 163 -13.56 -1.59 5.88
N THR A 164 -13.64 -2.85 6.29
CA THR A 164 -14.20 -3.28 7.59
C THR A 164 -13.14 -3.87 8.54
N PHE A 165 -11.91 -4.05 8.06
CA PHE A 165 -10.80 -4.59 8.84
C PHE A 165 -10.48 -3.68 10.04
N ASN A 166 -10.35 -4.26 11.23
CA ASN A 166 -10.07 -3.51 12.45
C ASN A 166 -8.56 -3.34 12.65
N PHE A 167 -8.01 -2.22 12.19
CA PHE A 167 -6.59 -1.91 12.33
C PHE A 167 -6.15 -1.58 13.76
N MET A 168 -7.09 -1.40 14.70
CA MET A 168 -6.74 -1.23 16.11
C MET A 168 -6.48 -2.57 16.82
N SER A 169 -6.92 -3.69 16.24
CA SER A 169 -6.76 -5.03 16.79
C SER A 169 -6.53 -6.04 15.67
N ILE A 170 -5.30 -6.07 15.18
CA ILE A 170 -4.88 -6.93 14.08
C ILE A 170 -4.72 -8.36 14.59
N ALA A 171 -5.68 -9.23 14.24
CA ALA A 171 -5.57 -10.66 14.53
C ALA A 171 -4.59 -11.31 13.56
N THR A 172 -3.70 -12.15 14.10
CA THR A 172 -2.78 -12.92 13.26
C THR A 172 -3.55 -13.91 12.40
N ARG A 173 -3.25 -13.91 11.10
CA ARG A 173 -3.84 -14.87 10.14
C ARG A 173 -2.71 -15.58 9.42
N ILE A 174 -2.79 -16.91 9.36
CA ILE A 174 -1.89 -17.72 8.55
C ILE A 174 -2.41 -17.69 7.13
N TYR A 175 -1.54 -17.41 6.16
CA TYR A 175 -1.92 -17.45 4.75
C TYR A 175 -2.46 -18.82 4.34
N GLU A 176 -3.63 -18.83 3.69
CA GLU A 176 -4.29 -20.05 3.23
C GLU A 176 -4.28 -20.13 1.71
N GLY A 177 -3.28 -20.77 1.11
CA GLY A 177 -3.18 -20.90 -0.34
C GLY A 177 -1.88 -21.56 -0.76
N LYS A 178 -1.64 -21.64 -2.07
CA LYS A 178 -0.39 -22.18 -2.59
C LYS A 178 0.77 -21.21 -2.35
N ILE A 179 1.85 -21.76 -1.81
CA ILE A 179 3.11 -21.06 -1.54
C ILE A 179 4.24 -21.74 -2.34
N ILE A 180 5.18 -20.94 -2.85
CA ILE A 180 6.43 -21.38 -3.48
C ILE A 180 7.68 -20.88 -2.72
#